data_AF-A0A2V6ZBB2-F1
#
_entry.id   AF-A0A2V6ZBB2-F1
#
_cell.length_a   1.000
_cell.length_b   1.000
_cell.length_c   1.000
_cell.angle_alpha   90.00
_cell.angle_beta   90.00
_cell.angle_gamma   90.00
#
_symmetry.space_group_name_H-M   'P 1'
#
loop_
_entity.id
_entity.type
_entity.pdbx_description
1 polymer ?
#
loop_
_entity_poly.entity_id
_entity_poly.type
_entity_poly.pdbx_seq_one_letter_code
_entity_poly.pdbx_strand_id
1 'polypeptide(L)'
;QGQRVAIVNDVINAGSAVRGTLTALKQCGAQPVAIATLAVYGEAASELAQKHGIALETLATFSSRIWEPSACPLCAKGVPVDA
;
A
#
# COMPACT_ATOMS: atom_id res chain seq x y z
N GLN A 1 7.09 -6.77 21.95
CA GLN A 1 7.86 -7.83 21.25
C GLN A 1 7.02 -9.11 21.21
N GLY A 2 7.08 -9.88 20.12
CA GLY A 2 6.34 -11.15 19.94
C GLY A 2 4.84 -11.03 19.63
N GLN A 3 4.26 -9.84 19.69
CA GLN A 3 2.83 -9.64 19.41
C GLN A 3 2.51 -9.87 17.93
N ARG A 4 1.45 -10.64 17.67
CA ARG A 4 0.88 -10.80 16.32
C ARG A 4 0.04 -9.58 15.99
N VAL A 5 0.34 -8.90 14.88
CA VAL A 5 -0.29 -7.62 14.50
C VAL A 5 -0.87 -7.71 13.09
N ALA A 6 -2.11 -7.26 12.93
CA ALA A 6 -2.70 -6.97 11.62
C ALA A 6 -2.55 -5.47 11.33
N ILE A 7 -2.03 -5.12 10.16
CA ILE A 7 -1.93 -3.74 9.69
C ILE A 7 -3.21 -3.43 8.93
N VAL A 8 -3.98 -2.44 9.36
CA VAL A 8 -5.22 -2.04 8.69
C VAL A 8 -5.06 -0.64 8.12
N ASN A 9 -5.48 -0.46 6.86
CA ASN A 9 -5.60 0.86 6.23
C ASN A 9 -7.00 1.02 5.62
N ASP A 10 -7.40 2.25 5.30
CA ASP A 10 -8.64 2.53 4.58
C ASP A 10 -8.53 2.12 3.10
N VAL A 11 -7.55 2.67 2.38
CA VAL A 11 -7.29 2.41 0.96
C VAL A 11 -5.79 2.32 0.72
N ILE A 12 -5.33 1.30 0.00
CA ILE A 12 -3.91 1.17 -0.35
C ILE A 12 -3.71 1.47 -1.84
N ASN A 13 -3.02 2.58 -2.13
CA ASN A 13 -2.50 2.91 -3.47
C ASN A 13 -1.01 2.54 -3.55
N ALA A 14 -0.08 3.50 -3.46
CA ALA A 14 1.37 3.24 -3.51
C ALA A 14 1.92 2.35 -2.37
N GLY A 15 1.13 2.11 -1.32
CA GLY A 15 1.53 1.26 -0.20
C GLY A 15 2.62 1.82 0.72
N SER A 16 2.96 3.11 0.61
CA SER A 16 4.03 3.74 1.41
C SER A 16 3.73 3.68 2.91
N ALA A 17 2.50 4.01 3.32
CA ALA A 17 2.08 3.98 4.72
C ALA A 17 2.20 2.56 5.32
N VAL A 18 1.59 1.56 4.68
CA VAL A 18 1.64 0.16 5.15
C VAL A 18 3.06 -0.41 5.15
N ARG A 19 3.93 -0.03 4.19
CA ARG A 19 5.34 -0.41 4.16
C ARG A 19 6.14 0.18 5.31
N GLY A 20 5.89 1.45 5.64
CA GLY A 20 6.49 2.14 6.78
C GLY A 20 6.09 1.46 8.10
N THR A 21 4.79 1.24 8.28
CA THR A 21 4.25 0.54 9.46
C THR A 21 4.80 -0.87 9.61
N LEU A 22 4.88 -1.63 8.52
CA LEU A 22 5.45 -2.97 8.53
C LEU A 22 6.91 -2.97 8.99
N THR A 23 7.70 -2.03 8.48
CA THR A 23 9.11 -1.85 8.87
C THR A 23 9.23 -1.52 10.35
N ALA A 24 8.46 -0.54 10.83
CA ALA A 24 8.48 -0.12 12.23
C ALA A 24 8.07 -1.26 13.18
N LEU A 25 7.02 -2.01 12.85
CA LEU A 25 6.56 -3.16 13.64
C LEU A 25 7.65 -4.25 13.75
N LYS A 26 8.34 -4.55 12.65
CA LYS A 26 9.46 -5.50 12.65
C LYS A 26 10.63 -5.01 13.51
N GLN A 27 10.95 -3.71 13.43
CA GLN A 27 12.01 -3.10 14.24
C GLN A 27 11.72 -3.16 15.75
N CYS A 28 10.45 -3.04 16.15
CA CYS A 28 10.03 -3.21 17.55
C CYS A 28 9.83 -4.68 17.97
N GLY A 29 10.19 -5.63 17.09
CA GLY A 29 10.10 -7.07 17.32
C GLY A 29 8.66 -7.59 17.41
N ALA A 30 7.69 -6.90 16.79
CA ALA A 30 6.36 -7.45 16.56
C ALA A 30 6.37 -8.44 15.38
N GLN A 31 5.29 -9.20 15.25
CA GLN A 31 5.08 -10.17 14.17
C GLN A 31 3.86 -9.74 13.35
N PRO A 32 4.05 -8.94 12.29
CA PRO A 32 2.99 -8.68 11.32
C PRO A 32 2.52 -9.99 10.69
N VAL A 33 1.21 -10.25 10.70
CA VAL A 33 0.62 -11.49 10.17
C VAL A 33 -0.37 -11.25 9.03
N ALA A 34 -0.88 -10.05 8.90
CA ALA A 34 -1.82 -9.67 7.85
C ALA A 34 -1.74 -8.17 7.53
N ILE A 35 -2.11 -7.83 6.31
CA ILE A 35 -2.48 -6.50 5.86
C ILE A 35 -3.97 -6.56 5.49
N ALA A 36 -4.77 -5.59 5.94
CA ALA A 36 -6.17 -5.47 5.59
C ALA A 36 -6.52 -4.06 5.09
N THR A 37 -7.42 -3.96 4.13
CA THR A 37 -7.88 -2.69 3.58
C THR A 37 -9.30 -2.78 3.02
N LEU A 38 -10.02 -1.66 2.93
CA LEU A 38 -11.31 -1.65 2.23
C LEU A 38 -11.09 -1.77 0.72
N ALA A 39 -10.09 -1.07 0.18
CA ALA A 39 -9.76 -1.12 -1.23
C ALA A 39 -8.25 -1.13 -1.50
N VAL A 40 -7.85 -1.78 -2.59
CA VAL A 40 -6.52 -1.66 -3.20
C VAL A 40 -6.62 -1.05 -4.59
N TYR A 41 -5.66 -0.18 -4.93
CA TYR A 41 -5.46 0.41 -6.25
C TYR A 41 -4.11 -0.06 -6.79
N GLY A 42 -4.14 -0.94 -7.79
CA GLY A 42 -2.94 -1.60 -8.31
C GLY A 42 -2.38 -2.68 -7.38
N GLU A 43 -1.13 -3.06 -7.61
CA GLU A 43 -0.53 -4.29 -7.05
C GLU A 43 0.37 -4.05 -5.83
N ALA A 44 0.57 -2.82 -5.38
CA ALA A 44 1.55 -2.52 -4.33
C ALA A 44 1.26 -3.27 -3.00
N ALA A 45 -0.02 -3.48 -2.68
CA ALA A 45 -0.45 -4.22 -1.49
C ALA A 45 -0.17 -5.72 -1.62
N SER A 46 -0.54 -6.32 -2.77
CA SER A 46 -0.36 -7.76 -3.06
C SER A 46 1.12 -8.12 -3.14
N GLU A 47 1.92 -7.29 -3.81
CA GLU A 47 3.38 -7.43 -3.87
C GLU A 47 4.04 -7.33 -2.50
N LEU A 48 3.61 -6.37 -1.66
CA LEU A 48 4.15 -6.23 -0.31
C LEU A 48 3.82 -7.44 0.57
N ALA A 49 2.58 -7.92 0.51
CA ALA A 49 2.12 -9.08 1.25
C ALA A 49 2.88 -10.35 0.82
N GLN A 50 3.00 -10.58 -0.50
CA GLN A 50 3.76 -11.69 -1.07
C GLN A 50 5.24 -11.64 -0.67
N LYS A 51 5.88 -10.47 -0.81
CA LYS A 51 7.29 -10.25 -0.44
C LYS A 51 7.59 -10.62 1.02
N HIS A 52 6.61 -10.44 1.90
CA HIS A 52 6.77 -10.68 3.33
C HIS A 52 6.10 -11.96 3.83
N GLY A 53 5.45 -12.73 2.95
CA GLY A 53 4.78 -13.97 3.30
C GLY A 53 3.65 -13.78 4.31
N ILE A 54 2.91 -12.67 4.21
CA ILE A 54 1.78 -12.36 5.11
C ILE A 54 0.47 -12.26 4.32
N ALA A 55 -0.66 -12.48 5.00
CA ALA A 55 -1.97 -12.44 4.35
C ALA A 55 -2.33 -11.02 3.89
N LEU A 56 -3.08 -10.91 2.80
CA LEU A 56 -3.74 -9.67 2.35
C LEU A 56 -5.24 -9.91 2.30
N GLU A 57 -5.99 -9.14 3.07
CA GLU A 57 -7.46 -9.12 3.06
C GLU A 57 -7.94 -7.80 2.46
N THR A 58 -8.77 -7.86 1.41
CA THR A 58 -9.33 -6.66 0.77
C THR A 58 -10.78 -6.90 0.35
N LEU A 59 -11.62 -5.86 0.41
CA LEU A 59 -13.02 -5.94 -0.07
C LEU A 59 -13.15 -5.56 -1.55
N ALA A 60 -12.26 -4.72 -2.06
CA ALA A 60 -12.29 -4.26 -3.44
C ALA A 60 -10.88 -4.10 -4.03
N THR A 61 -10.76 -4.37 -5.33
CA THR A 61 -9.53 -4.23 -6.10
C THR A 61 -9.82 -3.43 -7.35
N PHE A 62 -9.04 -2.36 -7.55
CA PHE A 62 -9.14 -1.49 -8.71
C PHE A 62 -7.82 -1.50 -9.46
N SER A 63 -7.89 -1.53 -10.80
CA SER A 63 -6.72 -1.25 -11.60
C SER A 63 -6.34 0.23 -11.44
N SER A 64 -5.05 0.47 -11.27
CA SER A 64 -4.50 1.81 -11.14
C SER A 64 -3.10 1.86 -11.74
N ARG A 65 -2.71 3.05 -12.19
CA ARG A 65 -1.35 3.33 -12.62
C ARG A 65 -0.83 4.49 -11.79
N ILE A 66 0.36 4.30 -11.21
CA ILE A 66 1.14 5.39 -10.64
C ILE A 66 2.08 5.87 -11.74
N TRP A 67 2.13 7.18 -11.95
CA TRP A 67 3.03 7.80 -12.91
C TRP A 67 4.17 8.51 -12.18
N GLU A 68 5.37 8.36 -12.70
CA GLU A 68 6.40 9.38 -12.48
C GLU A 68 5.92 10.72 -13.07
N PRO A 69 6.30 11.87 -12.48
CA PRO A 69 5.89 13.17 -13.00
C PRO A 69 6.22 13.36 -14.50
N SER A 70 7.36 12.84 -14.95
CA SER A 70 7.81 12.88 -16.35
C SER A 70 6.98 12.01 -17.31
N ALA A 71 6.25 11.03 -16.79
CA ALA A 71 5.42 10.10 -17.57
C ALA A 71 3.91 10.37 -17.39
N CYS A 72 3.53 11.34 -16.57
CA CYS A 72 2.13 11.66 -16.32
C CYS A 72 1.53 12.45 -17.50
N PRO A 73 0.47 11.95 -18.15
CA PRO A 73 -0.12 12.61 -19.32
C PRO A 73 -0.78 13.95 -19.01
N LEU A 74 -1.21 14.17 -17.76
CA LEU A 74 -1.77 15.44 -17.32
C LEU A 74 -0.66 16.46 -16.98
N CYS A 75 0.43 16.01 -16.33
CA CYS A 75 1.60 16.85 -16.09
C CYS A 75 2.23 17.33 -17.41
N ALA A 76 2.36 16.44 -18.39
CA ALA A 76 2.87 16.80 -19.72
C ALA A 76 1.99 17.84 -20.44
N LYS A 77 0.70 17.92 -20.10
CA LYS A 77 -0.25 18.90 -20.63
C LYS A 77 -0.36 20.15 -19.76
N GLY A 78 0.37 20.24 -18.65
CA GLY A 78 0.28 21.36 -17.71
C GLY A 78 -1.12 21.54 -17.09
N VAL A 79 -1.92 20.47 -17.00
CA VAL A 79 -3.27 20.54 -16.44
C VAL A 79 -3.17 20.71 -14.93
N PRO A 80 -3.73 21.79 -14.33
CA PRO A 80 -3.73 21.97 -12.89
C PRO A 80 -4.60 20.90 -12.23
N VAL A 81 -4.14 20.41 -11.07
CA VAL A 81 -4.87 19.41 -10.27
C VAL A 81 -6.07 20.04 -9.56
N ASP A 82 -5.95 21.33 -9.23
CA ASP A 82 -6.93 22.10 -8.48
C ASP A 82 -7.42 23.24 -9.39
N ALA A 83 -8.53 23.01 -10.09
CA ALA A 83 -9.27 24.06 -10.79
C ALA A 83 -10.68 24.17 -10.17
#